data_AF-A0A6V7U889-F1
#
_entry.id   AF-A0A6V7U889-F1
#
_cell.length_a   1.000
_cell.length_b   1.000
_cell.length_c   1.000
_cell.angle_alpha   90.00
_cell.angle_beta   90.00
_cell.angle_gamma   90.00
#
_symmetry.space_group_name_H-M   'P 1'
#
loop_
_entity.id
_entity.type
_entity.pdbx_description
1 polymer ?
#
loop_
_entity_poly.entity_id
_entity_poly.type
_entity_poly.pdbx_seq_one_letter_code
_entity_poly.pdbx_strand_id
1 'polypeptide(L)'
;MALVNGLYVVQGEANAVLALLRKFRRSQTRQQLPLLDEHNPLLRNFADLRDVLNKVNDLSEIQFDTFISPFLEVIKSDATDGPITARALSAIEKFISYGLLSFSNIRIAGAVQSISDAVTKAKFIGTSKAGIDECVLFQILQTLRSLVLSPGGRHLSNATVCEILQCCFRIGLEQLLPELLRVAAESALADMCRHLFAAMPTFEQDIRMGLKELMRFLIALCNPHDRTNLPQMILMGLHLLTVAFETGNEFLRENDSILPLLEDELSHTLLQLLGTQKLKIFAATNRVCFLLFETLRPHLKFQMEAYFIKLSQIISSNAHPTQLQQQKNN
;
A
#
# COMPACT_ATOMS: atom_id res chain seq x y z
N MET A 1 -20.38 -12.86 13.59
CA MET A 1 -19.72 -13.70 12.56
C MET A 1 -19.46 -15.06 13.17
N ALA A 2 -19.75 -16.14 12.45
CA ALA A 2 -19.53 -17.51 12.93
C ALA A 2 -18.08 -17.68 13.41
N LEU A 3 -17.89 -18.33 14.56
CA LEU A 3 -16.61 -18.60 15.19
C LEU A 3 -15.72 -19.38 14.21
N VAL A 4 -14.91 -18.66 13.44
CA VAL A 4 -13.71 -19.26 12.83
C VAL A 4 -12.95 -19.87 13.99
N ASN A 5 -12.70 -21.17 13.92
CA ASN A 5 -11.94 -21.83 14.97
C ASN A 5 -10.46 -21.41 14.84
N GLY A 6 -10.14 -20.25 15.43
CA GLY A 6 -8.86 -19.56 15.26
C GLY A 6 -7.68 -20.45 15.62
N LEU A 7 -7.85 -21.35 16.59
CA LEU A 7 -6.84 -22.33 16.95
C LEU A 7 -6.46 -23.23 15.77
N TYR A 8 -7.43 -23.79 15.06
CA TYR A 8 -7.18 -24.66 13.89
C TYR A 8 -6.61 -23.89 12.71
N VAL A 9 -6.99 -22.61 12.55
CA VAL A 9 -6.40 -21.75 11.52
C VAL A 9 -4.91 -21.56 11.80
N VAL A 10 -4.55 -21.15 13.02
CA VAL A 10 -3.14 -20.94 13.41
C VAL A 10 -2.35 -22.24 13.31
N GLN A 11 -2.89 -23.36 13.80
CA GLN A 11 -2.26 -24.68 13.69
C GLN A 11 -2.05 -25.11 12.23
N GLY A 12 -3.06 -24.91 11.38
CA GLY A 12 -3.00 -25.25 9.96
C GLY A 12 -1.92 -24.46 9.23
N GLU A 13 -1.86 -23.14 9.44
CA GLU A 13 -0.86 -22.29 8.83
C GLU A 13 0.56 -22.57 9.37
N ALA A 14 0.70 -22.81 10.68
CA ALA A 14 1.97 -23.18 11.30
C ALA A 14 2.52 -24.47 10.69
N ASN A 15 1.67 -25.50 10.53
CA ASN A 15 2.05 -26.76 9.92
C ASN A 15 2.45 -26.58 8.44
N ALA A 16 1.77 -25.71 7.70
CA ALA A 16 2.08 -25.43 6.29
C ALA A 16 3.47 -24.77 6.14
N VAL A 17 3.79 -23.76 6.96
CA VAL A 17 5.11 -23.10 6.96
C VAL A 17 6.20 -24.09 7.37
N LEU A 18 5.97 -24.85 8.45
CA LEU A 18 6.93 -25.82 8.96
C LEU A 18 7.19 -26.98 7.98
N ALA A 19 6.19 -27.40 7.20
CA ALA A 19 6.38 -28.37 6.12
C ALA A 19 7.33 -27.83 5.03
N LEU A 20 7.18 -26.55 4.65
CA LEU A 20 8.06 -25.91 3.67
C LEU A 20 9.48 -25.72 4.21
N LEU A 21 9.65 -25.27 5.46
CA LEU A 21 10.96 -25.14 6.12
C LEU A 21 11.71 -26.48 6.13
N ARG A 22 11.03 -27.58 6.48
CA ARG A 22 11.62 -28.93 6.46
C ARG A 22 12.01 -29.36 5.04
N LYS A 23 11.19 -29.05 4.04
CA LYS A 23 11.47 -29.37 2.63
C LYS A 23 12.70 -28.60 2.13
N PHE A 24 12.75 -27.29 2.38
CA PHE A 24 13.84 -26.41 1.98
C PHE A 24 15.18 -26.85 2.59
N ARG A 25 15.17 -27.22 3.88
CA ARG A 25 16.36 -27.78 4.54
C ARG A 25 16.83 -29.08 3.88
N ARG A 26 15.93 -30.02 3.59
CA ARG A 26 16.30 -31.28 2.90
C ARG A 26 16.97 -31.03 1.54
N SER A 27 16.55 -30.00 0.80
CA SER A 27 17.23 -29.61 -0.44
C SER A 27 18.61 -29.01 -0.21
N GLN A 28 18.81 -28.22 0.85
CA GLN A 28 20.12 -27.64 1.18
C GLN A 28 21.11 -28.70 1.69
N THR A 29 20.68 -29.64 2.54
CA THR A 29 21.53 -30.72 3.05
C THR A 29 22.00 -31.69 1.95
N ARG A 30 21.29 -31.76 0.81
CA ARG A 30 21.80 -32.48 -0.37
C ARG A 30 23.00 -31.80 -1.03
N GLN A 31 23.29 -30.54 -0.68
CA GLN A 31 24.39 -29.74 -1.24
C GLN A 31 25.54 -29.49 -0.23
N GLN A 32 25.39 -29.79 1.07
CA GLN A 32 26.45 -29.63 2.12
C GLN A 32 26.42 -30.73 3.20
N LEU A 33 27.59 -31.08 3.77
CA LEU A 33 27.77 -32.13 4.79
C LEU A 33 26.93 -31.91 6.08
N PRO A 34 26.52 -33.00 6.77
CA PRO A 34 25.51 -32.96 7.84
C PRO A 34 26.13 -32.63 9.21
N LEU A 35 26.38 -31.35 9.53
CA LEU A 35 26.90 -30.98 10.84
C LEU A 35 26.36 -29.65 11.39
N LEU A 36 25.03 -29.41 11.39
CA LEU A 36 24.39 -28.35 12.21
C LEU A 36 22.91 -28.70 12.54
N ASP A 37 22.62 -29.96 12.87
CA ASP A 37 21.25 -30.51 12.73
C ASP A 37 20.21 -30.06 13.79
N GLU A 38 20.59 -29.45 14.91
CA GLU A 38 19.66 -29.11 16.02
C GLU A 38 19.37 -27.62 16.25
N HIS A 39 20.04 -26.71 15.54
CA HIS A 39 20.06 -25.29 15.94
C HIS A 39 19.26 -24.34 15.04
N ASN A 40 18.35 -24.82 14.18
CA ASN A 40 17.54 -23.90 13.38
C ASN A 40 16.46 -23.23 14.25
N PRO A 41 16.58 -21.92 14.56
CA PRO A 41 15.67 -21.25 15.47
C PRO A 41 14.23 -21.23 14.94
N LEU A 42 14.03 -21.11 13.63
CA LEU A 42 12.70 -21.07 13.02
C LEU A 42 11.93 -22.38 13.25
N LEU A 43 12.57 -23.53 13.05
CA LEU A 43 11.93 -24.83 13.29
C LEU A 43 11.58 -25.04 14.76
N ARG A 44 12.43 -24.56 15.68
CA ARG A 44 12.17 -24.60 17.11
C ARG A 44 10.99 -23.72 17.49
N ASN A 45 10.91 -22.50 16.97
CA ASN A 45 9.84 -21.55 17.30
C ASN A 45 8.46 -22.07 16.88
N PHE A 46 8.37 -22.79 15.76
CA PHE A 46 7.13 -23.48 15.37
C PHE A 46 6.83 -24.74 16.21
N ALA A 47 7.85 -25.43 16.71
CA ALA A 47 7.65 -26.56 17.62
C ALA A 47 7.11 -26.06 18.98
N ASP A 48 7.72 -25.01 19.52
CA ASP A 48 7.30 -24.36 20.77
C ASP A 48 5.86 -23.82 20.64
N LEU A 49 5.54 -23.15 19.51
CA LEU A 49 4.19 -22.69 19.21
C LEU A 49 3.18 -23.85 19.19
N ARG A 50 3.49 -24.96 18.52
CA ARG A 50 2.62 -26.14 18.48
C ARG A 50 2.36 -26.69 19.88
N ASP A 51 3.38 -26.75 20.72
CA ASP A 51 3.26 -27.27 22.08
C ASP A 51 2.40 -26.35 22.97
N VAL A 52 2.43 -25.03 22.74
CA VAL A 52 1.51 -24.07 23.37
C VAL A 52 0.08 -24.26 22.85
N LEU A 53 -0.11 -24.34 21.53
CA LEU A 53 -1.43 -24.49 20.91
C LEU A 53 -2.14 -25.79 21.30
N ASN A 54 -1.39 -26.85 21.62
CA ASN A 54 -1.95 -28.12 22.09
C ASN A 54 -2.39 -28.08 23.56
N LYS A 55 -1.98 -27.07 24.34
CA LYS A 55 -2.30 -26.94 25.76
C LYS A 55 -3.50 -26.05 26.05
N VAL A 56 -3.92 -25.24 25.07
CA VAL A 56 -5.06 -24.32 25.19
C VAL A 56 -6.28 -24.84 24.46
N ASN A 57 -7.47 -24.43 24.89
CA ASN A 57 -8.72 -24.76 24.21
C ASN A 57 -9.20 -23.62 23.30
N ASP A 58 -8.84 -22.38 23.65
CA ASP A 58 -9.24 -21.18 22.92
C ASP A 58 -8.01 -20.31 22.60
N LEU A 59 -8.00 -19.70 21.41
CA LEU A 59 -6.92 -18.81 20.97
C LEU A 59 -6.86 -17.53 21.82
N SER A 60 -7.97 -17.10 22.43
CA SER A 60 -8.02 -15.95 23.34
C SER A 60 -7.19 -16.13 24.63
N GLU A 61 -6.84 -17.37 24.99
CA GLU A 61 -5.93 -17.66 26.11
C GLU A 61 -4.46 -17.33 25.78
N ILE A 62 -4.13 -17.17 24.49
CA ILE A 62 -2.77 -16.93 24.00
C ILE A 62 -2.59 -15.44 23.65
N GLN A 63 -1.42 -14.89 23.99
CA GLN A 63 -1.05 -13.55 23.56
C GLN A 63 -0.75 -13.51 22.06
N PHE A 64 -1.10 -12.42 21.38
CA PHE A 64 -0.86 -12.27 19.93
C PHE A 64 0.58 -12.57 19.55
N ASP A 65 1.55 -12.00 20.28
CA ASP A 65 2.98 -12.19 20.02
C ASP A 65 3.41 -13.66 20.03
N THR A 66 2.81 -14.49 20.89
CA THR A 66 3.14 -15.91 21.00
C THR A 66 2.87 -16.67 19.71
N PHE A 67 1.79 -16.36 19.00
CA PHE A 67 1.44 -17.07 17.77
C PHE A 67 1.82 -16.34 16.48
N ILE A 68 2.03 -15.01 16.51
CA ILE A 68 2.48 -14.27 15.31
C ILE A 68 4.00 -14.27 15.17
N SER A 69 4.78 -14.21 16.26
CA SER A 69 6.25 -14.03 16.19
C SER A 69 6.95 -15.07 15.32
N PRO A 70 6.63 -16.39 15.40
CA PRO A 70 7.28 -17.39 14.56
C PRO A 70 7.11 -17.13 13.06
N PHE A 71 5.96 -16.58 12.63
CA PHE A 71 5.71 -16.21 11.24
C PHE A 71 6.45 -14.92 10.87
N LEU A 72 6.47 -13.92 11.75
CA LEU A 72 7.19 -12.66 11.52
C LEU A 72 8.70 -12.87 11.42
N GLU A 73 9.26 -13.80 12.18
CA GLU A 73 10.67 -14.18 12.10
C GLU A 73 11.01 -14.87 10.79
N VAL A 74 10.13 -15.73 10.27
CA VAL A 74 10.27 -16.27 8.91
C VAL A 74 10.30 -15.16 7.88
N ILE A 75 9.40 -14.17 7.97
CA ILE A 75 9.31 -13.05 7.02
C ILE A 75 10.59 -12.18 7.05
N LYS A 76 11.20 -12.00 8.22
CA LYS A 76 12.43 -11.22 8.41
C LYS A 76 13.71 -11.99 8.08
N SER A 77 13.64 -13.32 7.98
CA SER A 77 14.82 -14.17 7.85
C SER A 77 15.36 -14.22 6.43
N ASP A 78 16.63 -13.87 6.27
CA ASP A 78 17.41 -14.05 5.05
C ASP A 78 17.80 -15.52 4.78
N ALA A 79 17.49 -16.43 5.70
CA ALA A 79 17.70 -17.87 5.55
C ALA A 79 16.48 -18.61 4.96
N THR A 80 15.50 -17.87 4.40
CA THR A 80 14.27 -18.43 3.82
C THR A 80 14.14 -18.08 2.33
N ASP A 81 13.51 -18.96 1.56
CA ASP A 81 13.21 -18.73 0.14
C ASP A 81 11.81 -18.13 -0.06
N GLY A 82 11.58 -17.58 -1.25
CA GLY A 82 10.32 -16.91 -1.59
C GLY A 82 9.05 -17.71 -1.25
N PRO A 83 8.94 -19.02 -1.56
CA PRO A 83 7.76 -19.81 -1.22
C PRO A 83 7.48 -19.91 0.29
N ILE A 84 8.53 -20.01 1.14
CA ILE A 84 8.38 -20.01 2.59
C ILE A 84 7.89 -18.64 3.07
N THR A 85 8.55 -17.56 2.63
CA THR A 85 8.20 -16.18 2.99
C THR A 85 6.77 -15.84 2.56
N ALA A 86 6.38 -16.18 1.33
CA ALA A 86 5.03 -15.97 0.81
C ALA A 86 3.98 -16.73 1.62
N ARG A 87 4.28 -17.95 2.08
CA ARG A 87 3.37 -18.72 2.93
C ARG A 87 3.20 -18.06 4.30
N ALA A 88 4.27 -17.57 4.91
CA ALA A 88 4.20 -16.86 6.18
C ALA A 88 3.41 -15.54 6.06
N LEU A 89 3.62 -14.77 4.99
CA LEU A 89 2.83 -13.57 4.68
C LEU A 89 1.34 -13.89 4.53
N SER A 90 1.01 -14.93 3.75
CA SER A 90 -0.39 -15.36 3.56
C SER A 90 -1.05 -15.81 4.88
N ALA A 91 -0.30 -16.43 5.79
CA ALA A 91 -0.81 -16.76 7.12
C ALA A 91 -1.15 -15.51 7.94
N ILE A 92 -0.26 -14.51 7.96
CA ILE A 92 -0.50 -13.22 8.64
C ILE A 92 -1.70 -12.49 8.02
N GLU A 93 -1.81 -12.46 6.69
CA GLU A 93 -2.96 -11.88 5.99
C GLU A 93 -4.27 -12.55 6.45
N LYS A 94 -4.30 -13.89 6.53
CA LYS A 94 -5.47 -14.62 7.04
C LYS A 94 -5.79 -14.30 8.49
N PHE A 95 -4.77 -14.15 9.34
CA PHE A 95 -5.00 -13.81 10.76
C PHE A 95 -5.64 -12.43 10.89
N ILE A 96 -5.25 -11.48 10.03
CA ILE A 96 -5.86 -10.16 9.95
C ILE A 96 -7.28 -10.25 9.40
N SER A 97 -7.47 -10.89 8.24
CA SER A 97 -8.76 -10.92 7.52
C SER A 97 -9.83 -11.73 8.24
N TYR A 98 -9.45 -12.76 8.99
CA TYR A 98 -10.38 -13.53 9.84
C TYR A 98 -10.64 -12.85 11.20
N GLY A 99 -10.00 -11.71 11.47
CA GLY A 99 -10.17 -10.99 12.73
C GLY A 99 -9.57 -11.72 13.94
N LEU A 100 -8.59 -12.61 13.74
CA LEU A 100 -7.93 -13.32 14.85
C LEU A 100 -7.14 -12.36 15.75
N LEU A 101 -6.77 -11.20 15.22
CA LEU A 101 -6.11 -10.12 15.95
C LEU A 101 -7.12 -9.13 16.57
N SER A 102 -8.43 -9.33 16.41
CA SER A 102 -9.47 -8.37 16.77
C SER A 102 -10.26 -8.80 18.01
N PHE A 103 -9.69 -8.63 19.20
CA PHE A 103 -10.46 -8.79 20.45
C PHE A 103 -9.95 -7.79 21.50
N SER A 104 -10.70 -6.70 21.71
CA SER A 104 -10.79 -5.85 22.92
C SER A 104 -9.52 -5.53 23.76
N ASN A 105 -8.32 -5.73 23.22
CA ASN A 105 -7.09 -5.81 23.98
C ASN A 105 -6.22 -4.59 23.67
N ILE A 106 -5.83 -3.86 24.71
CA ILE A 106 -4.93 -2.71 24.67
C ILE A 106 -3.58 -3.02 23.97
N ARG A 107 -3.23 -4.31 23.86
CA ARG A 107 -1.98 -4.81 23.28
C ARG A 107 -1.99 -5.00 21.76
N ILE A 108 -3.12 -4.79 21.07
CA ILE A 108 -3.18 -4.93 19.60
C ILE A 108 -2.21 -4.00 18.87
N ALA A 109 -1.91 -2.82 19.44
CA ALA A 109 -0.96 -1.86 18.87
C ALA A 109 0.45 -2.45 18.69
N GLY A 110 0.93 -3.23 19.67
CA GLY A 110 2.24 -3.87 19.59
C GLY A 110 2.30 -4.95 18.51
N ALA A 111 1.22 -5.73 18.35
CA ALA A 111 1.11 -6.74 17.30
C ALA A 111 1.05 -6.10 15.91
N VAL A 112 0.24 -5.06 15.73
CA VAL A 112 0.11 -4.29 14.48
C VAL A 112 1.45 -3.67 14.09
N GLN A 113 2.17 -3.06 15.05
CA GLN A 113 3.50 -2.51 14.84
C GLN A 113 4.49 -3.59 14.40
N SER A 114 4.51 -4.74 15.08
CA SER A 114 5.41 -5.86 14.78
C SER A 114 5.14 -6.45 13.41
N ILE A 115 3.87 -6.59 13.02
CA ILE A 115 3.48 -7.04 11.68
C ILE A 115 3.96 -6.03 10.63
N SER A 116 3.68 -4.75 10.80
CA SER A 116 4.12 -3.73 9.83
C SER A 116 5.64 -3.70 9.67
N ASP A 117 6.39 -3.73 10.77
CA ASP A 117 7.85 -3.74 10.76
C ASP A 117 8.41 -4.96 10.00
N ALA A 118 7.91 -6.15 10.33
CA ALA A 118 8.35 -7.38 9.68
C ALA A 118 8.01 -7.41 8.18
N VAL A 119 6.81 -6.97 7.79
CA VAL A 119 6.34 -7.04 6.40
C VAL A 119 6.98 -5.96 5.52
N THR A 120 7.14 -4.73 6.01
CA THR A 120 7.80 -3.66 5.24
C THR A 120 9.31 -3.90 5.05
N LYS A 121 9.93 -4.63 5.99
CA LYS A 121 11.34 -5.03 5.97
C LYS A 121 11.55 -6.50 5.59
N ALA A 122 10.54 -7.13 4.98
CA ALA A 122 10.60 -8.53 4.58
C ALA A 122 11.84 -8.80 3.72
N LYS A 123 12.53 -9.90 4.01
CA LYS A 123 13.71 -10.35 3.28
C LYS A 123 13.48 -11.78 2.83
N PHE A 124 13.95 -12.10 1.63
CA PHE A 124 13.94 -13.45 1.12
C PHE A 124 15.06 -13.63 0.11
N ILE A 125 15.54 -14.87 -0.03
CA ILE A 125 16.52 -15.23 -1.04
C ILE A 125 15.80 -15.19 -2.40
N GLY A 126 16.18 -14.22 -3.24
CA GLY A 126 15.67 -14.10 -4.61
C GLY A 126 15.97 -15.37 -5.39
N THR A 127 14.97 -15.86 -6.12
CA THR A 127 15.10 -17.12 -6.85
C THR A 127 15.25 -16.86 -8.34
N SER A 128 16.03 -17.67 -9.05
CA SER A 128 16.14 -17.58 -10.51
C SER A 128 14.87 -18.04 -11.25
N LYS A 129 13.84 -18.49 -10.52
CA LYS A 129 12.57 -18.94 -11.09
C LYS A 129 11.63 -17.75 -11.21
N ALA A 130 11.25 -17.44 -12.45
CA ALA A 130 10.31 -16.38 -12.75
C ALA A 130 8.99 -16.55 -11.98
N GLY A 131 8.47 -15.46 -11.42
CA GLY A 131 7.16 -15.39 -10.78
C GLY A 131 7.15 -15.63 -9.26
N ILE A 132 8.21 -16.21 -8.68
CA ILE A 132 8.24 -16.49 -7.23
C ILE A 132 8.39 -15.20 -6.43
N ASP A 133 9.35 -14.37 -6.82
CA ASP A 133 9.66 -13.13 -6.12
C ASP A 133 8.47 -12.16 -6.22
N GLU A 134 7.79 -12.14 -7.37
CA GLU A 134 6.56 -11.36 -7.59
C GLU A 134 5.39 -11.87 -6.76
N CYS A 135 5.27 -13.19 -6.55
CA CYS A 135 4.29 -13.74 -5.61
C CYS A 135 4.53 -13.24 -4.19
N VAL A 136 5.80 -13.15 -3.75
CA VAL A 136 6.14 -12.62 -2.41
C VAL A 136 5.77 -11.14 -2.32
N LEU A 137 6.15 -10.33 -3.32
CA LEU A 137 5.82 -8.91 -3.37
C LEU A 137 4.30 -8.67 -3.38
N PHE A 138 3.55 -9.49 -4.10
CA PHE A 138 2.09 -9.45 -4.08
C PHE A 138 1.55 -9.77 -2.67
N GLN A 139 2.09 -10.78 -1.98
CA GLN A 139 1.69 -11.10 -0.61
C GLN A 139 2.05 -10.00 0.39
N ILE A 140 3.19 -9.31 0.21
CA ILE A 140 3.54 -8.11 0.99
C ILE A 140 2.46 -7.05 0.80
N LEU A 141 2.09 -6.71 -0.44
CA LEU A 141 1.04 -5.73 -0.73
C LEU A 141 -0.29 -6.10 -0.08
N GLN A 142 -0.75 -7.36 -0.25
CA GLN A 142 -2.02 -7.80 0.31
C GLN A 142 -2.02 -7.75 1.83
N THR A 143 -0.94 -8.19 2.48
CA THR A 143 -0.82 -8.18 3.95
C THR A 143 -0.87 -6.75 4.50
N LEU A 144 -0.11 -5.82 3.90
CA LEU A 144 -0.09 -4.43 4.32
C LEU A 144 -1.44 -3.74 4.09
N ARG A 145 -2.07 -3.98 2.93
CA ARG A 145 -3.42 -3.48 2.63
C ARG A 145 -4.43 -4.00 3.66
N SER A 146 -4.46 -5.31 3.90
CA SER A 146 -5.36 -5.92 4.88
C SER A 146 -5.12 -5.36 6.29
N LEU A 147 -3.87 -5.10 6.69
CA LEU A 147 -3.54 -4.50 7.98
C LEU A 147 -4.13 -3.09 8.12
N VAL A 148 -3.89 -2.21 7.14
CA VAL A 148 -4.39 -0.82 7.15
C VAL A 148 -5.91 -0.76 7.15
N LEU A 149 -6.56 -1.63 6.37
CA LEU A 149 -8.03 -1.66 6.26
C LEU A 149 -8.72 -2.40 7.42
N SER A 150 -7.97 -3.12 8.25
CA SER A 150 -8.53 -3.88 9.37
C SER A 150 -8.95 -2.96 10.53
N PRO A 151 -9.83 -3.41 11.45
CA PRO A 151 -10.10 -2.68 12.69
C PRO A 151 -8.86 -2.39 13.54
N GLY A 152 -7.79 -3.19 13.40
CA GLY A 152 -6.50 -2.95 14.04
C GLY A 152 -5.73 -1.77 13.45
N GLY A 153 -6.03 -1.38 12.20
CA GLY A 153 -5.41 -0.27 11.49
C GLY A 153 -5.53 1.08 12.22
N ARG A 154 -6.55 1.26 13.06
CA ARG A 154 -6.71 2.46 13.92
C ARG A 154 -5.59 2.66 14.94
N HIS A 155 -4.80 1.62 15.20
CA HIS A 155 -3.67 1.65 16.13
C HIS A 155 -2.32 1.86 15.43
N LEU A 156 -2.31 2.04 14.09
CA LEU A 156 -1.09 2.37 13.35
C LEU A 156 -0.65 3.80 13.65
N SER A 157 0.64 3.98 13.97
CA SER A 157 1.24 5.31 14.06
C SER A 157 1.44 5.91 12.66
N ASN A 158 1.58 7.24 12.58
CA ASN A 158 1.86 7.93 11.32
C ASN A 158 3.10 7.42 10.62
N ALA A 159 4.18 7.25 11.38
CA ALA A 159 5.45 6.78 10.85
C ALA A 159 5.24 5.41 10.18
N THR A 160 4.46 4.55 10.82
CA THR A 160 4.13 3.23 10.31
C THR A 160 3.22 3.29 9.07
N VAL A 161 2.20 4.14 9.05
CA VAL A 161 1.39 4.37 7.84
C VAL A 161 2.26 4.85 6.68
N CYS A 162 3.16 5.81 6.92
CA CYS A 162 4.08 6.31 5.92
C CYS A 162 5.02 5.21 5.41
N GLU A 163 5.60 4.40 6.29
CA GLU A 163 6.46 3.26 5.91
C GLU A 163 5.70 2.24 5.05
N ILE A 164 4.45 1.94 5.40
CA ILE A 164 3.58 1.04 4.62
C ILE A 164 3.34 1.60 3.22
N LEU A 165 2.89 2.85 3.14
CA LEU A 165 2.62 3.51 1.85
C LEU A 165 3.89 3.59 1.00
N GLN A 166 5.03 3.94 1.58
CA GLN A 166 6.33 3.96 0.89
C GLN A 166 6.72 2.58 0.36
N CYS A 167 6.50 1.52 1.13
CA CYS A 167 6.74 0.16 0.67
C CYS A 167 5.86 -0.20 -0.54
N CYS A 168 4.57 0.12 -0.50
CA CYS A 168 3.64 -0.11 -1.59
C CYS A 168 3.96 0.75 -2.83
N PHE A 169 4.34 2.02 -2.65
CA PHE A 169 4.79 2.88 -3.75
C PHE A 169 6.08 2.36 -4.39
N ARG A 170 7.04 1.87 -3.61
CA ARG A 170 8.26 1.25 -4.15
C ARG A 170 7.92 0.09 -5.09
N ILE A 171 6.94 -0.75 -4.74
CA ILE A 171 6.48 -1.85 -5.59
C ILE A 171 5.72 -1.31 -6.83
N GLY A 172 4.81 -0.34 -6.65
CA GLY A 172 4.00 0.21 -7.75
C GLY A 172 4.80 1.04 -8.77
N LEU A 173 5.91 1.63 -8.34
CA LEU A 173 6.76 2.52 -9.15
C LEU A 173 7.98 1.82 -9.76
N GLU A 174 8.32 0.59 -9.32
CA GLU A 174 9.48 -0.16 -9.84
C GLU A 174 9.23 -0.65 -11.27
N GLN A 175 9.96 -0.10 -12.23
CA GLN A 175 9.73 -0.35 -13.66
C GLN A 175 10.15 -1.76 -14.10
N LEU A 176 11.02 -2.42 -13.33
CA LEU A 176 11.44 -3.78 -13.60
C LEU A 176 10.40 -4.83 -13.19
N LEU A 177 9.37 -4.44 -12.43
CA LEU A 177 8.31 -5.35 -12.01
C LEU A 177 7.19 -5.48 -13.06
N PRO A 178 6.53 -6.66 -13.14
CA PRO A 178 5.43 -6.87 -14.07
C PRO A 178 4.29 -5.87 -13.89
N GLU A 179 3.65 -5.50 -15.00
CA GLU A 179 2.55 -4.53 -15.02
C GLU A 179 1.41 -4.93 -14.07
N LEU A 180 1.04 -6.21 -14.03
CA LEU A 180 -0.01 -6.70 -13.14
C LEU A 180 0.28 -6.41 -11.67
N LEU A 181 1.54 -6.55 -11.24
CA LEU A 181 1.94 -6.27 -9.86
C LEU A 181 1.90 -4.77 -9.55
N ARG A 182 2.28 -3.93 -10.52
CA ARG A 182 2.16 -2.47 -10.40
C ARG A 182 0.70 -2.01 -10.31
N VAL A 183 -0.19 -2.58 -11.13
CA VAL A 183 -1.64 -2.31 -11.06
C VAL A 183 -2.24 -2.79 -9.73
N ALA A 184 -1.79 -3.94 -9.22
CA ALA A 184 -2.22 -4.41 -7.89
C ALA A 184 -1.75 -3.47 -6.77
N ALA A 185 -0.53 -2.93 -6.86
CA ALA A 185 -0.02 -1.94 -5.92
C ALA A 185 -0.84 -0.63 -5.96
N GLU A 186 -1.15 -0.13 -7.16
CA GLU A 186 -2.01 1.04 -7.35
C GLU A 186 -3.39 0.83 -6.73
N SER A 187 -4.03 -0.31 -6.99
CA SER A 187 -5.33 -0.65 -6.38
C SER A 187 -5.25 -0.70 -4.86
N ALA A 188 -4.18 -1.28 -4.30
CA ALA A 188 -3.99 -1.35 -2.86
C ALA A 188 -3.77 0.03 -2.22
N LEU A 189 -2.95 0.86 -2.86
CA LEU A 189 -2.73 2.26 -2.46
C LEU A 189 -4.03 3.06 -2.50
N ALA A 190 -4.85 2.90 -3.54
CA ALA A 190 -6.14 3.57 -3.63
C ALA A 190 -7.08 3.17 -2.48
N ASP A 191 -7.14 1.89 -2.15
CA ASP A 191 -7.96 1.42 -1.02
C ASP A 191 -7.47 1.95 0.33
N MET A 192 -6.15 1.97 0.55
CA MET A 192 -5.56 2.52 1.77
C MET A 192 -5.78 4.03 1.87
N CYS A 193 -5.55 4.79 0.79
CA CYS A 193 -5.85 6.22 0.72
C CYS A 193 -7.31 6.48 1.07
N ARG A 194 -8.25 5.76 0.44
CA ARG A 194 -9.69 5.89 0.70
C ARG A 194 -10.01 5.68 2.18
N HIS A 195 -9.45 4.63 2.76
CA HIS A 195 -9.68 4.29 4.17
C HIS A 195 -9.14 5.39 5.11
N LEU A 196 -7.91 5.84 4.88
CA LEU A 196 -7.25 6.85 5.69
C LEU A 196 -7.98 8.21 5.64
N PHE A 197 -8.40 8.65 4.45
CA PHE A 197 -9.14 9.91 4.28
C PHE A 197 -10.59 9.83 4.80
N ALA A 198 -11.23 8.66 4.77
CA ALA A 198 -12.59 8.48 5.29
C ALA A 198 -12.66 8.42 6.83
N ALA A 199 -11.64 7.87 7.50
CA ALA A 199 -11.61 7.69 8.95
C ALA A 199 -11.13 8.94 9.73
N MET A 200 -11.05 10.11 9.07
CA MET A 200 -10.51 11.35 9.63
C MET A 200 -11.24 11.97 10.83
N PRO A 201 -12.58 11.87 10.98
CA PRO A 201 -13.25 12.38 12.16
C PRO A 201 -12.84 11.66 13.46
N THR A 202 -12.28 10.45 13.34
CA THR A 202 -11.93 9.58 14.48
C THR A 202 -10.44 9.56 14.82
N PHE A 203 -9.59 10.21 14.02
CA PHE A 203 -8.14 10.16 14.20
C PHE A 203 -7.59 11.36 14.99
N GLU A 204 -6.59 11.09 15.84
CA GLU A 204 -5.87 12.11 16.60
C GLU A 204 -5.13 13.10 15.68
N GLN A 205 -4.81 14.29 16.20
CA GLN A 205 -4.22 15.41 15.45
C GLN A 205 -2.92 15.02 14.71
N ASP A 206 -2.18 14.04 15.23
CA ASP A 206 -0.95 13.54 14.63
C ASP A 206 -1.20 12.90 13.24
N ILE A 207 -2.27 12.15 13.03
CA ILE A 207 -2.54 11.45 11.75
C ILE A 207 -2.77 12.41 10.58
N ARG A 208 -3.17 13.65 10.90
CA ARG A 208 -3.30 14.74 9.93
C ARG A 208 -1.95 15.11 9.28
N MET A 209 -0.83 14.94 10.00
CA MET A 209 0.51 15.24 9.49
C MET A 209 1.01 14.21 8.48
N GLY A 210 0.73 12.92 8.69
CA GLY A 210 1.09 11.86 7.73
C GLY A 210 0.38 12.02 6.39
N LEU A 211 -0.88 12.44 6.41
CA LEU A 211 -1.66 12.71 5.19
C LEU A 211 -1.18 13.96 4.44
N LYS A 212 -0.66 14.97 5.14
CA LYS A 212 -0.02 16.11 4.49
C LYS A 212 1.20 15.66 3.68
N GLU A 213 2.05 14.81 4.24
CA GLU A 213 3.21 14.29 3.52
C GLU A 213 2.81 13.36 2.36
N LEU A 214 1.75 12.55 2.53
CA LEU A 214 1.16 11.80 1.43
C LEU A 214 0.69 12.74 0.30
N MET A 215 -0.05 13.80 0.63
CA MET A 215 -0.52 14.78 -0.35
C MET A 215 0.65 15.44 -1.08
N ARG A 216 1.71 15.81 -0.35
CA ARG A 216 2.92 16.41 -0.89
C ARG A 216 3.63 15.47 -1.86
N PHE A 217 3.76 14.20 -1.47
CA PHE A 217 4.32 13.16 -2.33
C PHE A 217 3.48 12.96 -3.60
N LEU A 218 2.14 12.92 -3.50
CA LEU A 218 1.27 12.78 -4.67
C LEU A 218 1.38 13.96 -5.64
N ILE A 219 1.50 15.19 -5.13
CA ILE A 219 1.72 16.39 -5.96
C ILE A 219 3.08 16.31 -6.66
N ALA A 220 4.13 15.95 -5.92
CA ALA A 220 5.47 15.77 -6.48
C ALA A 220 5.49 14.68 -7.57
N LEU A 221 4.78 13.57 -7.37
CA LEU A 221 4.65 12.46 -8.34
C LEU A 221 3.91 12.88 -9.62
N CYS A 222 3.03 13.89 -9.53
CA CYS A 222 2.30 14.43 -10.67
C CYS A 222 3.09 15.50 -11.45
N ASN A 223 4.21 15.99 -10.91
CA ASN A 223 4.98 17.09 -11.51
C ASN A 223 5.50 16.70 -12.91
N PRO A 224 5.05 17.34 -13.99
CA PRO A 224 5.47 17.00 -15.35
C PRO A 224 6.90 17.43 -15.71
N HIS A 225 7.52 18.29 -14.91
CA HIS A 225 8.88 18.77 -15.14
C HIS A 225 9.95 17.86 -14.52
N ASP A 226 9.57 17.02 -13.56
CA ASP A 226 10.45 15.98 -13.06
C ASP A 226 10.53 14.84 -14.08
N ARG A 227 11.71 14.68 -14.69
CA ARG A 227 11.95 13.66 -15.72
C ARG A 227 11.90 12.23 -15.17
N THR A 228 11.98 12.06 -13.84
CA THR A 228 11.82 10.76 -13.20
C THR A 228 10.36 10.31 -13.16
N ASN A 229 9.40 11.25 -13.26
CA ASN A 229 7.98 10.96 -13.28
C ASN A 229 7.55 10.45 -14.66
N LEU A 230 7.47 9.12 -14.77
CA LEU A 230 6.97 8.47 -15.98
C LEU A 230 5.44 8.62 -16.10
N PRO A 231 4.87 8.48 -17.31
CA PRO A 231 3.43 8.72 -17.53
C PRO A 231 2.51 7.87 -16.66
N GLN A 232 2.85 6.60 -16.43
CA GLN A 232 2.12 5.70 -15.54
C GLN A 232 2.19 6.15 -14.07
N MET A 233 3.30 6.75 -13.64
CA MET A 233 3.49 7.24 -12.27
C MET A 233 2.61 8.48 -12.04
N ILE A 234 2.58 9.40 -13.03
CA ILE A 234 1.70 10.57 -13.03
C ILE A 234 0.23 10.13 -13.00
N LEU A 235 -0.16 9.14 -13.81
CA LEU A 235 -1.53 8.61 -13.81
C LEU A 235 -1.91 8.02 -12.45
N MET A 236 -1.03 7.25 -11.82
CA MET A 236 -1.25 6.75 -10.47
C MET A 236 -1.37 7.89 -9.45
N GLY A 237 -0.51 8.91 -9.53
CA GLY A 237 -0.61 10.10 -8.66
C GLY A 237 -1.96 10.80 -8.80
N LEU A 238 -2.41 11.05 -10.04
CA LEU A 238 -3.71 11.66 -10.33
C LEU A 238 -4.89 10.77 -9.86
N HIS A 239 -4.76 9.45 -9.99
CA HIS A 239 -5.77 8.50 -9.49
C HIS A 239 -5.89 8.57 -7.96
N LEU A 240 -4.77 8.54 -7.24
CA LEU A 240 -4.76 8.62 -5.77
C LEU A 240 -5.23 9.99 -5.27
N LEU A 241 -4.90 11.09 -5.96
CA LEU A 241 -5.47 12.41 -5.68
C LEU A 241 -6.99 12.41 -5.86
N THR A 242 -7.48 11.80 -6.94
CA THR A 242 -8.94 11.66 -7.18
C THR A 242 -9.61 10.96 -5.99
N VAL A 243 -9.06 9.84 -5.53
CA VAL A 243 -9.58 9.10 -4.36
C VAL A 243 -9.54 9.95 -3.08
N ALA A 244 -8.46 10.70 -2.86
CA ALA A 244 -8.32 11.57 -1.69
C ALA A 244 -9.39 12.67 -1.67
N PHE A 245 -9.65 13.32 -2.80
CA PHE A 245 -10.71 14.34 -2.90
C PHE A 245 -12.12 13.73 -2.78
N GLU A 246 -12.38 12.57 -3.38
CA GLU A 246 -13.69 11.92 -3.29
C GLU A 246 -14.10 11.57 -1.85
N THR A 247 -13.13 11.35 -0.96
CA THR A 247 -13.38 10.85 0.41
C THR A 247 -13.03 11.83 1.53
N GLY A 248 -12.03 12.68 1.35
CA GLY A 248 -11.50 13.57 2.40
C GLY A 248 -12.10 14.98 2.42
N ASN A 249 -13.22 15.23 1.77
CA ASN A 249 -13.75 16.58 1.50
C ASN A 249 -13.80 17.53 2.71
N GLU A 250 -14.34 17.06 3.84
CA GLU A 250 -14.47 17.87 5.06
C GLU A 250 -13.09 18.18 5.67
N PHE A 251 -12.25 17.15 5.82
CA PHE A 251 -10.88 17.28 6.32
C PHE A 251 -10.03 18.23 5.48
N LEU A 252 -10.10 18.13 4.15
CA LEU A 252 -9.32 18.98 3.24
C LEU A 252 -9.76 20.45 3.31
N ARG A 253 -11.02 20.72 3.63
CA ARG A 253 -11.56 22.09 3.78
C ARG A 253 -11.18 22.72 5.12
N GLU A 254 -11.17 21.93 6.19
CA GLU A 254 -10.94 22.42 7.55
C GLU A 254 -9.46 22.45 7.95
N ASN A 255 -8.58 21.81 7.17
CA ASN A 255 -7.16 21.72 7.50
C ASN A 255 -6.32 22.83 6.85
N ASP A 256 -6.10 23.91 7.62
CA ASP A 256 -5.28 25.05 7.24
C ASP A 256 -3.84 24.68 6.85
N SER A 257 -3.30 23.55 7.33
CA SER A 257 -1.92 23.14 7.02
C SER A 257 -1.77 22.50 5.64
N ILE A 258 -2.86 21.98 5.06
CA ILE A 258 -2.92 21.36 3.73
C ILE A 258 -3.39 22.38 2.69
N LEU A 259 -4.23 23.34 3.06
CA LEU A 259 -4.79 24.30 2.12
C LEU A 259 -3.73 25.03 1.25
N PRO A 260 -2.60 25.54 1.77
CA PRO A 260 -1.57 26.19 0.94
C PRO A 260 -0.95 25.25 -0.10
N LEU A 261 -0.80 23.96 0.26
CA LEU A 261 -0.27 22.94 -0.65
C LEU A 261 -1.23 22.71 -1.83
N LEU A 262 -2.53 22.78 -1.59
CA LEU A 262 -3.56 22.63 -2.61
C LEU A 262 -3.73 23.90 -3.46
N GLU A 263 -3.63 25.06 -2.82
CA GLU A 263 -3.77 26.36 -3.44
C GLU A 263 -2.64 26.66 -4.42
N ASP A 264 -1.40 26.36 -4.04
CA ASP A 264 -0.22 26.71 -4.83
C ASP A 264 0.33 25.51 -5.61
N GLU A 265 0.86 24.51 -4.90
CA GLU A 265 1.65 23.44 -5.52
C GLU A 265 0.79 22.52 -6.41
N LEU A 266 -0.36 22.06 -5.90
CA LEU A 266 -1.27 21.19 -6.66
C LEU A 266 -1.89 21.93 -7.85
N SER A 267 -2.47 23.11 -7.61
CA SER A 267 -3.16 23.86 -8.66
C SER A 267 -2.20 24.20 -9.82
N HIS A 268 -0.96 24.60 -9.50
CA HIS A 268 0.06 24.86 -10.50
C HIS A 268 0.42 23.60 -11.30
N THR A 269 0.65 22.47 -10.60
CA THR A 269 0.96 21.18 -11.23
C THR A 269 -0.15 20.73 -12.17
N LEU A 270 -1.42 20.85 -11.76
CA LEU A 270 -2.57 20.48 -12.59
C LEU A 270 -2.68 21.39 -13.83
N LEU A 271 -2.50 22.71 -13.68
CA LEU A 271 -2.53 23.64 -14.82
C LEU A 271 -1.42 23.37 -15.84
N GLN A 272 -0.24 22.95 -15.39
CA GLN A 272 0.84 22.50 -16.28
C GLN A 272 0.46 21.22 -17.02
N LEU A 273 -0.13 20.24 -16.33
CA LEU A 273 -0.55 18.97 -16.92
C LEU A 273 -1.63 19.13 -17.99
N LEU A 274 -2.47 20.17 -17.93
CA LEU A 274 -3.45 20.48 -19.00
C LEU A 274 -2.80 20.81 -20.35
N GLY A 275 -1.50 21.14 -20.39
CA GLY A 275 -0.74 21.32 -21.62
C GLY A 275 -0.28 20.01 -22.30
N THR A 276 -0.55 18.85 -21.69
CA THR A 276 -0.11 17.56 -22.22
C THR A 276 -0.90 17.13 -23.45
N GLN A 277 -0.23 16.48 -24.42
CA GLN A 277 -0.89 15.82 -25.55
C GLN A 277 -1.42 14.41 -25.19
N LYS A 278 -1.04 13.88 -24.01
CA LYS A 278 -1.43 12.54 -23.57
C LYS A 278 -2.86 12.56 -23.03
N LEU A 279 -3.81 12.13 -23.85
CA LEU A 279 -5.25 12.18 -23.55
C LEU A 279 -5.62 11.58 -22.17
N LYS A 280 -5.00 10.46 -21.78
CA LYS A 280 -5.27 9.82 -20.48
C LYS A 280 -4.89 10.73 -19.30
N ILE A 281 -3.72 11.38 -19.37
CA ILE A 281 -3.26 12.32 -18.33
C ILE A 281 -4.18 13.54 -18.34
N PHE A 282 -4.47 14.11 -19.51
CA PHE A 282 -5.37 15.24 -19.64
C PHE A 282 -6.76 14.97 -19.01
N ALA A 283 -7.36 13.81 -19.29
CA ALA A 283 -8.66 13.43 -18.73
C ALA A 283 -8.59 13.27 -17.20
N ALA A 284 -7.56 12.58 -16.68
CA ALA A 284 -7.35 12.42 -15.25
C ALA A 284 -7.10 13.76 -14.54
N THR A 285 -6.31 14.65 -15.13
CA THR A 285 -6.07 16.02 -14.61
C THR A 285 -7.37 16.80 -14.52
N ASN A 286 -8.22 16.77 -15.56
CA ASN A 286 -9.53 17.44 -15.52
C ASN A 286 -10.43 16.88 -14.42
N ARG A 287 -10.42 15.56 -14.19
CA ARG A 287 -11.17 14.95 -13.10
C ARG A 287 -10.72 15.47 -11.73
N VAL A 288 -9.41 15.56 -11.50
CA VAL A 288 -8.85 16.11 -10.26
C VAL A 288 -9.17 17.60 -10.13
N CYS A 289 -9.03 18.40 -11.19
CA CYS A 289 -9.43 19.82 -11.18
C CYS A 289 -10.90 20.00 -10.79
N PHE A 290 -11.81 19.23 -11.39
CA PHE A 290 -13.23 19.28 -11.07
C PHE A 290 -13.47 19.06 -9.57
N LEU A 291 -12.89 17.99 -9.01
CA LEU A 291 -13.03 17.67 -7.60
C LEU A 291 -12.41 18.74 -6.70
N LEU A 292 -11.20 19.19 -7.00
CA LEU A 292 -10.50 20.25 -6.26
C LEU A 292 -11.36 21.52 -6.14
N PHE A 293 -11.92 21.99 -7.26
CA PHE A 293 -12.74 23.20 -7.29
C PHE A 293 -14.16 22.98 -6.78
N GLU A 294 -14.66 21.74 -6.76
CA GLU A 294 -15.90 21.40 -6.06
C GLU A 294 -15.71 21.48 -4.54
N THR A 295 -14.65 20.85 -4.03
CA THR A 295 -14.35 20.75 -2.60
C THR A 295 -13.97 22.10 -1.98
N LEU A 296 -13.09 22.85 -2.66
CA LEU A 296 -12.40 24.04 -2.14
C LEU A 296 -12.78 25.33 -2.88
N ARG A 297 -13.94 25.36 -3.56
CA ARG A 297 -14.46 26.54 -4.27
C ARG A 297 -14.32 27.87 -3.50
N PRO A 298 -14.63 27.94 -2.18
CA PRO A 298 -14.56 29.20 -1.45
C PRO A 298 -13.14 29.81 -1.41
N HIS A 299 -12.11 28.95 -1.48
CA HIS A 299 -10.71 29.32 -1.34
C HIS A 299 -10.00 29.49 -2.69
N LEU A 300 -10.40 28.74 -3.72
CA LEU A 300 -9.62 28.61 -4.98
C LEU A 300 -10.20 29.36 -6.18
N LYS A 301 -10.81 30.54 -5.97
CA LYS A 301 -11.52 31.28 -7.04
C LYS A 301 -10.60 31.69 -8.19
N PHE A 302 -9.41 32.21 -7.89
CA PHE A 302 -8.44 32.66 -8.91
C PHE A 302 -7.86 31.47 -9.70
N GLN A 303 -7.57 30.37 -9.02
CA GLN A 303 -7.09 29.13 -9.63
C GLN A 303 -8.15 28.52 -10.54
N MET A 304 -9.43 28.59 -10.14
CA MET A 304 -10.57 28.15 -10.95
C MET A 304 -10.74 29.01 -12.21
N GLU A 305 -10.59 30.33 -12.10
CA GLU A 305 -10.57 31.23 -13.26
C GLU A 305 -9.43 30.88 -14.22
N ALA A 306 -8.21 30.72 -13.70
CA ALA A 306 -7.05 30.32 -14.50
C ALA A 306 -7.27 28.97 -15.21
N TYR A 307 -7.91 28.02 -14.56
CA TYR A 307 -8.31 26.74 -15.15
C TYR A 307 -9.26 26.91 -16.34
N PHE A 308 -10.32 27.72 -16.21
CA PHE A 308 -11.25 27.97 -17.31
C PHE A 308 -10.60 28.73 -18.48
N ILE A 309 -9.76 29.72 -18.19
CA ILE A 309 -8.98 30.42 -19.22
C ILE A 309 -8.11 29.43 -19.99
N LYS A 310 -7.42 28.53 -19.28
CA LYS A 310 -6.56 27.51 -19.89
C LYS A 310 -7.35 26.56 -20.78
N LEU A 311 -8.51 26.07 -20.31
CA LEU A 311 -9.39 25.22 -21.13
C LEU A 311 -9.90 25.93 -22.39
N SER A 312 -10.32 27.19 -22.26
CA SER A 312 -10.77 28.01 -23.39
C SER A 312 -9.67 28.14 -24.46
N GLN A 313 -8.43 28.38 -24.04
CA GLN A 313 -7.27 28.43 -24.94
C GLN A 313 -7.04 27.11 -25.68
N ILE A 314 -7.12 25.98 -24.97
CA ILE A 314 -6.93 24.64 -25.56
C ILE A 314 -8.01 24.32 -26.59
N ILE A 315 -9.27 24.62 -26.27
CA ILE A 315 -10.41 24.42 -27.18
C ILE A 315 -10.25 25.31 -28.42
N SER A 316 -9.88 26.58 -28.23
CA SER A 316 -9.69 27.53 -29.33
C SER A 316 -8.53 27.12 -30.26
N SER A 317 -7.40 26.66 -29.71
CA SER A 317 -6.29 26.16 -30.53
C SER A 317 -6.64 24.89 -31.32
N ASN A 318 -7.51 24.04 -30.77
CA ASN A 318 -7.97 22.81 -31.41
C ASN A 318 -9.13 23.02 -32.39
N ALA A 319 -9.73 24.21 -32.45
CA ALA A 319 -10.76 24.56 -33.43
C ALA A 319 -10.18 25.02 -34.79
N HIS A 320 -8.92 25.44 -34.82
CA HIS A 320 -8.21 25.88 -36.04
C HIS A 320 -7.54 24.80 -36.94
N PRO A 321 -7.43 23.49 -36.63
CA PRO A 321 -6.86 22.50 -37.55
C PRO A 321 -7.65 22.33 -38.85
N THR A 322 -8.96 22.59 -38.84
CA THR A 322 -9.87 22.28 -39.95
C THR A 322 -9.78 23.28 -41.11
N GLN A 323 -9.22 24.48 -40.89
CA GLN A 323 -9.11 25.51 -41.95
C GLN A 323 -7.82 25.37 -42.78
N LEU A 324 -6.77 24.73 -42.25
CA LEU A 324 -5.50 24.54 -42.97
C LEU A 324 -5.50 23.33 -43.91
N GLN A 325 -6.50 22.44 -43.83
CA GLN A 325 -6.67 21.34 -44.79
C GLN A 325 -7.50 21.73 -46.01
N GLN A 326 -8.31 22.79 -45.95
CA GLN A 326 -9.07 23.29 -47.11
C GLN A 326 -8.27 24.23 -48.02
N GLN A 327 -7.16 24.82 -47.55
CA GLN A 327 -6.29 25.65 -48.39
C GLN A 327 -5.20 24.88 -49.15
N LYS A 328 -5.05 23.57 -48.93
CA LYS A 328 -4.12 22.72 -49.71
C LYS A 328 -4.76 22.00 -50.90
N ASN A 329 -6.05 22.21 -51.14
CA ASN A 329 -6.80 21.57 -52.23
C ASN A 329 -7.38 22.57 -53.25
N ASN A 330 -6.90 23.81 -53.30
CA ASN A 330 -7.26 24.78 -54.35
C ASN A 330 -6.04 25.22 -55.14
#